data_AF-A0A1J4RQG1-F1
#
_entry.id   AF-A0A1J4RQG1-F1
#
_cell.length_a   1.000
_cell.length_b   1.000
_cell.length_c   1.000
_cell.angle_alpha   90.00
_cell.angle_beta   90.00
_cell.angle_gamma   90.00
#
_symmetry.space_group_name_H-M   'P 1'
#
loop_
_entity.id
_entity.type
_entity.pdbx_description
1 polymer ?
#
loop_
_entity_poly.entity_id
_entity_poly.type
_entity_poly.pdbx_seq_one_letter_code
_entity_poly.pdbx_strand_id
1 'polypeptide(L)'
;MLLLVGCAYVVLVNGLSWLRREGLSLRLTFEAVIFTGLVSGLAALTGFNVHPVLFLLVLYLITMRVRLMVDVGTAFARSGRLSLAERLYQFAMRLWPDETGKLVILVNQGTALLQQGRLDEAIAVFRSVLEKSNQGYLGVKYESAAHYNLGVAYLRKNMEAQATVEFNAVLDTWPASEYARRAASALEQRRRKNMSAPGPEKQ
;
A
#
# COMPACT_ATOMS: atom_id res chain seq x y z
N MET A 1 2.16 -34.33 -0.38
CA MET A 1 1.06 -33.37 -0.13
C MET A 1 1.57 -31.96 0.19
N LEU A 2 2.42 -31.75 1.20
CA LEU A 2 2.89 -30.41 1.60
C LEU A 2 3.60 -29.62 0.49
N LEU A 3 4.45 -30.27 -0.31
CA LEU A 3 5.10 -29.64 -1.49
C LEU A 3 4.06 -29.07 -2.48
N LEU A 4 3.00 -29.84 -2.78
CA LEU A 4 1.93 -29.38 -3.67
C LEU A 4 1.19 -28.18 -3.08
N VAL A 5 0.92 -28.21 -1.77
CA VAL A 5 0.27 -27.11 -1.05
C VAL A 5 1.13 -25.85 -1.08
N GLY A 6 2.43 -25.96 -0.83
CA GLY A 6 3.37 -24.83 -0.90
C GLY A 6 3.51 -24.25 -2.30
N CYS A 7 3.61 -25.10 -3.34
CA CYS A 7 3.63 -24.64 -4.74
C CYS A 7 2.33 -23.92 -5.11
N ALA A 8 1.17 -24.49 -4.77
CA ALA A 8 -0.13 -23.86 -5.02
C ALA A 8 -0.24 -22.51 -4.32
N TYR A 9 0.26 -22.40 -3.08
CA TYR A 9 0.31 -21.15 -2.34
C TYR A 9 1.12 -20.07 -3.06
N VAL A 10 2.33 -20.38 -3.52
CA VAL A 10 3.20 -19.43 -4.24
C VAL A 10 2.54 -18.93 -5.53
N VAL A 11 1.98 -19.85 -6.31
CA VAL A 11 1.29 -19.52 -7.58
C VAL A 11 0.09 -18.63 -7.31
N LEU A 12 -0.73 -18.98 -6.32
CA LEU A 12 -1.94 -18.22 -6.00
C LEU A 12 -1.61 -16.81 -5.51
N VAL A 13 -0.66 -16.66 -4.59
CA VAL A 13 -0.33 -15.34 -4.03
C VAL A 13 0.33 -14.43 -5.07
N ASN A 14 1.28 -14.96 -5.85
CA ASN A 14 1.90 -14.18 -6.92
C ASN A 14 0.93 -13.89 -8.08
N GLY A 15 0.05 -14.83 -8.42
CA GLY A 15 -1.00 -14.61 -9.40
C GLY A 15 -1.95 -13.47 -9.00
N LEU A 16 -2.35 -13.41 -7.73
CA LEU A 16 -3.13 -12.30 -7.18
C LEU A 16 -2.36 -10.97 -7.16
N SER A 17 -1.04 -11.00 -6.92
CA SER A 17 -0.20 -9.80 -7.03
C SER A 17 -0.15 -9.30 -8.47
N TRP A 18 0.11 -10.18 -9.44
CA TRP A 18 0.12 -9.84 -10.85
C TRP A 18 -1.21 -9.25 -11.33
N LEU A 19 -2.35 -9.85 -10.91
CA LEU A 19 -3.68 -9.34 -11.24
C LEU A 19 -3.91 -7.91 -10.70
N ARG A 20 -3.29 -7.56 -9.58
CA ARG A 20 -3.33 -6.20 -8.97
C ARG A 20 -2.31 -5.23 -9.57
N ARG A 21 -1.58 -5.65 -10.60
CA ARG A 21 -0.39 -4.95 -11.13
C ARG A 21 0.66 -4.69 -10.04
N GLU A 22 0.72 -5.57 -9.05
CA GLU A 22 1.84 -5.64 -8.11
C GLU A 22 2.93 -6.51 -8.75
N GLY A 23 4.20 -6.16 -8.55
CA GLY A 23 5.32 -6.99 -8.96
C GLY A 23 5.31 -8.36 -8.27
N LEU A 24 5.94 -9.35 -8.89
CA LEU A 24 6.15 -10.66 -8.28
C LEU A 24 7.10 -10.52 -7.09
N SER A 25 6.73 -11.08 -5.94
CA SER A 25 7.57 -11.00 -4.75
C SER A 25 8.54 -12.16 -4.74
N LEU A 26 9.79 -11.90 -5.14
CA LEU A 26 10.87 -12.87 -5.05
C LEU A 26 11.12 -13.29 -3.60
N ARG A 27 11.06 -12.32 -2.66
CA ARG A 27 11.24 -12.60 -1.24
C ARG A 27 10.21 -13.61 -0.74
N LEU A 28 8.93 -13.38 -1.01
CA LEU A 28 7.85 -14.29 -0.65
C LEU A 28 8.05 -15.68 -1.27
N THR A 29 8.43 -15.71 -2.54
CA THR A 29 8.63 -16.97 -3.28
C THR A 29 9.75 -17.80 -2.68
N PHE A 30 10.91 -17.19 -2.41
CA PHE A 30 12.04 -17.88 -1.78
C PHE A 30 11.72 -18.32 -0.35
N GLU A 31 11.12 -17.45 0.46
CA GLU A 31 10.70 -17.79 1.83
C GLU A 31 9.74 -18.99 1.84
N ALA A 32 8.77 -18.98 0.93
CA ALA A 32 7.80 -20.06 0.81
C ALA A 32 8.43 -21.37 0.36
N VAL A 33 9.29 -21.34 -0.67
CA VAL A 33 9.98 -22.54 -1.18
C VAL A 33 10.89 -23.14 -0.12
N ILE A 34 11.73 -22.33 0.53
CA ILE A 34 12.64 -22.78 1.58
C ILE A 34 11.86 -23.38 2.75
N PHE A 35 10.84 -22.68 3.25
CA PHE A 35 10.02 -23.17 4.37
C PHE A 35 9.29 -24.47 4.01
N THR A 36 8.68 -24.53 2.82
CA THR A 36 7.98 -25.74 2.34
C THR A 36 8.95 -26.91 2.24
N GLY A 37 10.15 -26.69 1.70
CA GLY A 37 11.19 -27.71 1.57
C GLY A 37 11.67 -28.23 2.92
N LEU A 38 11.96 -27.33 3.87
CA LEU A 38 12.39 -27.69 5.23
C LEU A 38 11.33 -28.52 5.97
N VAL A 39 10.07 -28.08 5.97
CA VAL A 39 9.00 -28.80 6.66
C VAL A 39 8.74 -30.15 6.00
N SER A 40 8.75 -30.22 4.67
CA SER A 40 8.54 -31.48 3.93
C SER A 40 9.68 -32.47 4.16
N GLY A 41 10.93 -32.00 4.15
CA GLY A 41 12.10 -32.83 4.45
C GLY A 41 12.08 -33.35 5.88
N LEU A 42 11.78 -32.49 6.86
CA LEU A 42 11.67 -32.90 8.26
C LEU A 42 10.57 -33.94 8.47
N ALA A 43 9.39 -33.73 7.87
CA ALA A 43 8.29 -34.70 7.93
C ALA A 43 8.68 -36.06 7.32
N ALA A 44 9.42 -36.06 6.21
CA ALA A 44 9.91 -37.28 5.58
C ALA A 44 10.96 -38.03 6.43
N LEU A 45 11.85 -37.30 7.12
CA LEU A 45 12.90 -37.89 7.96
C LEU A 45 12.37 -38.40 9.31
N THR A 46 11.41 -37.71 9.90
CA THR A 46 10.89 -38.00 11.25
C THR A 46 9.61 -38.84 11.24
N GLY A 47 8.91 -38.92 10.11
CA GLY A 47 7.59 -39.52 10.00
C GLY A 47 6.47 -38.66 10.63
N PHE A 48 6.77 -37.45 11.11
CA PHE A 48 5.77 -36.57 11.72
C PHE A 48 4.77 -36.05 10.67
N ASN A 49 3.48 -36.17 10.98
CA ASN A 49 2.41 -35.72 10.09
C ASN A 49 2.02 -34.26 10.38
N VAL A 50 2.36 -33.36 9.46
CA VAL A 50 2.01 -31.93 9.57
C VAL A 50 0.64 -31.69 8.95
N HIS A 51 -0.29 -31.15 9.74
CA HIS A 51 -1.63 -30.82 9.25
C HIS A 51 -1.56 -29.71 8.17
N PRO A 52 -2.15 -29.89 6.97
CA PRO A 52 -2.03 -28.94 5.86
C PRO A 52 -2.49 -27.51 6.18
N VAL A 53 -3.54 -27.37 6.99
CA VAL A 53 -4.07 -26.05 7.40
C VAL A 53 -3.09 -25.32 8.31
N LEU A 54 -2.46 -26.04 9.27
CA LEU A 54 -1.48 -25.44 10.17
C LEU A 54 -0.22 -25.04 9.39
N PHE A 55 0.22 -25.90 8.47
CA PHE A 55 1.29 -25.59 7.54
C PHE A 55 1.03 -24.31 6.75
N LEU A 56 -0.17 -24.18 6.14
CA LEU A 56 -0.57 -22.99 5.41
C LEU A 56 -0.63 -21.74 6.28
N LEU A 57 -1.14 -21.86 7.52
CA LEU A 57 -1.21 -20.76 8.46
C LEU A 57 0.20 -20.23 8.79
N VAL A 58 1.12 -21.11 9.16
CA VAL A 58 2.49 -20.72 9.49
C VAL A 58 3.21 -20.15 8.27
N LEU A 59 3.07 -20.80 7.11
CA LEU A 59 3.60 -20.33 5.85
C LEU A 59 3.09 -18.91 5.53
N TYR A 60 1.79 -18.68 5.67
CA TYR A 60 1.16 -17.38 5.46
C TYR A 60 1.69 -16.32 6.43
N LEU A 61 1.80 -16.63 7.72
CA LEU A 61 2.31 -15.69 8.72
C LEU A 61 3.76 -15.26 8.42
N ILE A 62 4.60 -16.20 7.98
CA ILE A 62 6.01 -15.94 7.65
C ILE A 62 6.10 -15.01 6.43
N THR A 63 5.44 -15.35 5.35
CA THR A 63 5.54 -14.64 4.06
C THR A 63 4.81 -13.30 4.09
N MET A 64 3.70 -13.21 4.81
CA MET A 64 2.83 -12.01 4.86
C MET A 64 3.11 -11.11 6.06
N ARG A 65 4.13 -11.40 6.88
CA ARG A 65 4.47 -10.65 8.10
C ARG A 65 4.50 -9.12 7.92
N VAL A 66 5.04 -8.64 6.81
CA VAL A 66 5.12 -7.21 6.50
C VAL A 66 3.73 -6.64 6.26
N ARG A 67 2.94 -7.29 5.40
CA ARG A 67 1.57 -6.87 5.07
C ARG A 67 0.68 -6.88 6.31
N LEU A 68 0.80 -7.92 7.15
CA LEU A 68 0.09 -8.01 8.43
C LEU A 68 0.42 -6.84 9.36
N MET A 69 1.70 -6.50 9.53
CA MET A 69 2.09 -5.34 10.36
C MET A 69 1.59 -4.01 9.80
N VAL A 70 1.58 -3.84 8.47
CA VAL A 70 1.00 -2.67 7.82
C VAL A 70 -0.51 -2.59 8.06
N ASP A 71 -1.23 -3.69 7.90
CA ASP A 71 -2.69 -3.73 8.07
C ASP A 71 -3.08 -3.41 9.52
N VAL A 72 -2.35 -3.94 10.51
CA VAL A 72 -2.53 -3.59 11.92
C VAL A 72 -2.21 -2.11 12.15
N GLY A 73 -1.11 -1.59 11.58
CA GLY A 73 -0.76 -0.16 11.66
C GLY A 73 -1.87 0.73 11.10
N THR A 74 -2.45 0.35 9.97
CA THR A 74 -3.56 1.07 9.33
C THR A 74 -4.84 1.02 10.15
N ALA A 75 -5.13 -0.09 10.83
CA ALA A 75 -6.25 -0.18 11.78
C ALA A 75 -6.06 0.79 12.96
N PHE A 76 -4.85 0.91 13.50
CA PHE A 76 -4.53 1.88 14.55
C PHE A 76 -4.62 3.33 14.06
N ALA A 77 -4.13 3.62 12.85
CA ALA A 77 -4.23 4.96 12.26
C ALA A 77 -5.69 5.39 12.10
N ARG A 78 -6.56 4.50 11.58
CA ARG A 78 -8.01 4.74 11.47
C ARG A 78 -8.69 4.99 12.81
N SER A 79 -8.14 4.43 13.88
CA SER A 79 -8.63 4.63 15.25
C SER A 79 -8.05 5.88 15.93
N GLY A 80 -7.34 6.73 15.18
CA GLY A 80 -6.67 7.94 15.70
C GLY A 80 -5.39 7.68 16.49
N ARG A 81 -4.96 6.42 16.65
CA ARG A 81 -3.74 6.05 17.40
C ARG A 81 -2.50 6.14 16.50
N LEU A 82 -2.23 7.35 16.01
CA LEU A 82 -1.24 7.61 14.96
C LEU A 82 0.20 7.28 15.38
N SER A 83 0.56 7.49 16.65
CA SER A 83 1.89 7.15 17.19
C SER A 83 2.15 5.64 17.20
N LEU A 84 1.11 4.83 17.47
CA LEU A 84 1.21 3.37 17.46
C LEU A 84 1.30 2.86 16.01
N ALA A 85 0.53 3.46 15.09
CA ALA A 85 0.64 3.18 13.66
C ALA A 85 2.06 3.41 13.13
N GLU A 86 2.68 4.54 13.46
CA GLU A 86 4.06 4.84 13.05
C GLU A 86 5.06 3.78 13.55
N ARG A 87 4.95 3.37 14.83
CA ARG A 87 5.81 2.30 15.39
C ARG A 87 5.64 0.99 14.63
N LEU A 88 4.41 0.64 14.25
CA LEU A 88 4.14 -0.57 13.48
C LEU A 88 4.68 -0.49 12.05
N TYR A 89 4.60 0.67 11.41
CA TYR A 89 5.20 0.87 10.09
C TYR A 89 6.74 0.81 10.14
N GLN A 90 7.36 1.41 11.17
CA GLN A 90 8.79 1.27 11.42
C GLN A 90 9.18 -0.19 11.68
N PHE A 91 8.37 -0.93 12.43
CA PHE A 91 8.59 -2.35 12.65
C PHE A 91 8.44 -3.15 11.35
N ALA A 92 7.41 -2.89 10.54
CA ALA A 92 7.23 -3.51 9.23
C ALA A 92 8.45 -3.30 8.31
N MET A 93 9.07 -2.11 8.37
CA MET A 93 10.29 -1.81 7.62
C MET A 93 11.50 -2.64 8.09
N ARG A 94 11.53 -3.04 9.37
CA ARG A 94 12.57 -3.92 9.94
C ARG A 94 12.35 -5.40 9.62
N LEU A 95 11.18 -5.79 9.13
CA LEU A 95 10.85 -7.17 8.74
C LEU A 95 11.34 -7.54 7.32
N TRP A 96 12.31 -6.79 6.79
CA TRP A 96 12.93 -6.96 5.48
C TRP A 96 11.92 -6.97 4.33
N PRO A 97 11.13 -5.90 4.15
CA PRO A 97 10.25 -5.76 2.99
C PRO A 97 11.05 -5.82 1.68
N ASP A 98 10.44 -6.39 0.65
CA ASP A 98 10.87 -6.18 -0.73
C ASP A 98 10.50 -4.76 -1.19
N GLU A 99 10.90 -4.36 -2.41
CA GLU A 99 10.69 -2.99 -2.89
C GLU A 99 9.21 -2.60 -2.92
N THR A 100 8.32 -3.47 -3.42
CA THR A 100 6.87 -3.21 -3.37
C THR A 100 6.37 -3.07 -1.93
N GLY A 101 6.80 -3.94 -1.01
CA GLY A 101 6.48 -3.84 0.41
C GLY A 101 6.94 -2.51 1.04
N LYS A 102 8.12 -2.02 0.68
CA LYS A 102 8.64 -0.71 1.13
C LYS A 102 7.74 0.43 0.67
N LEU A 103 7.35 0.44 -0.61
CA LEU A 103 6.45 1.46 -1.14
C LEU A 103 5.08 1.43 -0.45
N VAL A 104 4.53 0.24 -0.21
CA VAL A 104 3.27 0.08 0.54
C VAL A 104 3.40 0.64 1.96
N ILE A 105 4.50 0.36 2.67
CA ILE A 105 4.74 0.94 4.00
C ILE A 105 4.78 2.48 3.91
N LEU A 106 5.52 3.04 2.94
CA LEU A 106 5.65 4.49 2.76
C LEU A 106 4.31 5.18 2.46
N VAL A 107 3.45 4.60 1.63
CA VAL A 107 2.10 5.16 1.38
C VAL A 107 1.28 5.23 2.68
N ASN A 108 1.33 4.18 3.50
CA ASN A 108 0.59 4.16 4.76
C ASN A 108 1.20 5.12 5.79
N GLN A 109 2.53 5.24 5.85
CA GLN A 109 3.21 6.25 6.67
C GLN A 109 2.85 7.67 6.24
N GLY A 110 2.90 7.98 4.94
CA GLY A 110 2.47 9.28 4.40
C GLY A 110 1.02 9.60 4.74
N THR A 111 0.14 8.59 4.73
CA THR A 111 -1.26 8.75 5.13
C THR A 111 -1.39 9.11 6.62
N ALA A 112 -0.61 8.45 7.48
CA ALA A 112 -0.58 8.78 8.91
C ALA A 112 -0.01 10.18 9.18
N LEU A 113 1.07 10.56 8.48
CA LEU A 113 1.65 11.92 8.55
C LEU A 113 0.63 12.99 8.14
N LEU A 114 -0.12 12.74 7.07
CA LEU A 114 -1.19 13.62 6.62
C LEU A 114 -2.30 13.77 7.68
N GLN A 115 -2.67 12.67 8.34
CA GLN A 115 -3.66 12.69 9.44
C GLN A 115 -3.15 13.47 10.67
N GLN A 116 -1.84 13.42 10.93
CA GLN A 116 -1.19 14.23 11.98
C GLN A 116 -1.04 15.71 11.60
N GLY A 117 -1.32 16.11 10.36
CA GLY A 117 -1.11 17.47 9.88
C GLY A 117 0.34 17.80 9.53
N ARG A 118 1.23 16.80 9.48
CA ARG A 118 2.63 16.95 9.05
C ARG A 118 2.71 16.97 7.52
N LEU A 119 2.19 18.03 6.94
CA LEU A 119 1.90 18.12 5.50
C LEU A 119 3.15 18.02 4.63
N ASP A 120 4.23 18.71 5.00
CA ASP A 120 5.47 18.72 4.21
C ASP A 120 6.15 17.34 4.17
N GLU A 121 6.17 16.64 5.29
CA GLU A 121 6.70 15.27 5.36
C GLU A 121 5.83 14.29 4.56
N ALA A 122 4.49 14.42 4.66
CA ALA A 122 3.58 13.61 3.87
C ALA A 122 3.79 13.83 2.35
N ILE A 123 3.92 15.09 1.92
CA ILE A 123 4.18 15.45 0.51
C ILE A 123 5.49 14.83 0.04
N ALA A 124 6.58 14.96 0.82
CA ALA A 124 7.87 14.40 0.46
C ALA A 124 7.80 12.87 0.30
N VAL A 125 7.13 12.19 1.24
CA VAL A 125 6.94 10.73 1.18
C VAL A 125 6.16 10.33 -0.07
N PHE A 126 5.00 10.93 -0.33
CA PHE A 126 4.18 10.56 -1.49
C PHE A 126 4.89 10.83 -2.82
N ARG A 127 5.59 11.96 -2.96
CA ARG A 127 6.40 12.23 -4.16
C ARG A 127 7.48 11.18 -4.37
N SER A 128 8.20 10.79 -3.31
CA SER A 128 9.23 9.74 -3.40
C SER A 128 8.66 8.38 -3.80
N VAL A 129 7.44 8.07 -3.35
CA VAL A 129 6.74 6.84 -3.72
C VAL A 129 6.37 6.87 -5.20
N LEU A 130 5.77 7.97 -5.66
CA LEU A 130 5.30 8.12 -7.04
C LEU A 130 6.47 8.17 -8.05
N GLU A 131 7.58 8.78 -7.67
CA GLU A 131 8.81 8.75 -8.48
C GLU A 131 9.33 7.31 -8.67
N LYS A 132 9.28 6.50 -7.62
CA LYS A 132 9.68 5.08 -7.68
C LYS A 132 8.62 4.20 -8.33
N SER A 133 7.33 4.53 -8.24
CA SER A 133 6.27 3.75 -8.86
C SER A 133 6.30 3.80 -10.38
N ASN A 134 6.81 4.89 -10.97
CA ASN A 134 7.04 5.00 -12.41
C ASN A 134 7.97 3.92 -12.96
N GLN A 135 8.67 3.20 -12.09
CA GLN A 135 9.51 2.04 -12.43
C GLN A 135 8.74 0.71 -12.43
N GLY A 136 7.42 0.72 -12.16
CA GLY A 136 6.50 -0.42 -12.32
C GLY A 136 6.21 -1.25 -11.06
N TYR A 137 6.58 -0.77 -9.87
CA TYR A 137 6.57 -1.60 -8.64
C TYR A 137 5.42 -1.31 -7.66
N LEU A 138 4.44 -0.47 -8.02
CA LEU A 138 3.33 -0.09 -7.15
C LEU A 138 1.99 -0.52 -7.75
N GLY A 139 1.22 -1.31 -7.01
CA GLY A 139 -0.12 -1.70 -7.43
C GLY A 139 -1.05 -0.50 -7.56
N VAL A 140 -1.98 -0.56 -8.53
CA VAL A 140 -2.90 0.53 -8.91
C VAL A 140 -3.61 1.15 -7.70
N LYS A 141 -4.01 0.32 -6.73
CA LYS A 141 -4.64 0.79 -5.49
C LYS A 141 -3.76 1.76 -4.70
N TYR A 142 -2.48 1.45 -4.54
CA TYR A 142 -1.57 2.26 -3.74
C TYR A 142 -1.09 3.49 -4.49
N GLU A 143 -0.96 3.40 -5.82
CA GLU A 143 -0.67 4.54 -6.68
C GLU A 143 -1.81 5.57 -6.63
N SER A 144 -3.06 5.14 -6.84
CA SER A 144 -4.22 6.02 -6.69
C SER A 144 -4.36 6.60 -5.28
N ALA A 145 -4.05 5.81 -4.24
CA ALA A 145 -4.06 6.31 -2.86
C ALA A 145 -2.98 7.38 -2.63
N ALA A 146 -1.78 7.21 -3.19
CA ALA A 146 -0.68 8.16 -3.07
C ALA A 146 -1.02 9.48 -3.77
N HIS A 147 -1.50 9.44 -5.02
CA HIS A 147 -1.98 10.64 -5.73
C HIS A 147 -3.11 11.34 -4.97
N TYR A 148 -4.12 10.59 -4.51
CA TYR A 148 -5.23 11.18 -3.77
C TYR A 148 -4.76 11.88 -2.49
N ASN A 149 -3.95 11.22 -1.68
CA ASN A 149 -3.47 11.77 -0.42
C ASN A 149 -2.49 12.94 -0.65
N LEU A 150 -1.67 12.90 -1.70
CA LEU A 150 -0.81 14.01 -2.11
C LEU A 150 -1.66 15.24 -2.51
N GLY A 151 -2.73 15.03 -3.29
CA GLY A 151 -3.70 16.08 -3.60
C GLY A 151 -4.37 16.67 -2.36
N VAL A 152 -4.76 15.84 -1.39
CA VAL A 152 -5.29 16.30 -0.09
C VAL A 152 -4.23 17.09 0.70
N ALA A 153 -2.97 16.67 0.68
CA ALA A 153 -1.88 17.37 1.36
C ALA A 153 -1.65 18.77 0.76
N TYR A 154 -1.56 18.86 -0.57
CA TYR A 154 -1.46 20.14 -1.28
C TYR A 154 -2.66 21.04 -1.02
N LEU A 155 -3.87 20.47 -0.97
CA LEU A 155 -5.07 21.21 -0.58
C LEU A 155 -4.95 21.88 0.77
N ARG A 156 -4.53 21.13 1.78
CA ARG A 156 -4.35 21.64 3.15
C ARG A 156 -3.25 22.70 3.22
N LYS A 157 -2.35 22.76 2.23
CA LYS A 157 -1.35 23.82 2.05
C LYS A 157 -1.80 24.97 1.13
N ASN A 158 -3.07 25.04 0.72
CA ASN A 158 -3.59 25.99 -0.25
C ASN A 158 -2.89 25.96 -1.63
N MET A 159 -2.25 24.84 -1.98
CA MET A 159 -1.59 24.61 -3.27
C MET A 159 -2.58 24.01 -4.26
N GLU A 160 -3.57 24.81 -4.67
CA GLU A 160 -4.74 24.30 -5.39
C GLU A 160 -4.41 23.72 -6.77
N ALA A 161 -3.47 24.34 -7.50
CA ALA A 161 -3.07 23.88 -8.83
C ALA A 161 -2.44 22.48 -8.77
N GLN A 162 -1.46 22.27 -7.88
CA GLN A 162 -0.83 20.97 -7.67
C GLN A 162 -1.85 19.93 -7.23
N ALA A 163 -2.75 20.27 -6.31
CA ALA A 163 -3.77 19.34 -5.85
C ALA A 163 -4.73 18.90 -6.97
N THR A 164 -5.01 19.76 -7.95
CA THR A 164 -5.85 19.44 -9.11
C THR A 164 -5.16 18.41 -10.01
N VAL A 165 -3.86 18.59 -10.27
CA VAL A 165 -3.05 17.64 -11.04
C VAL A 165 -3.11 16.26 -10.41
N GLU A 166 -2.89 16.18 -9.09
CA GLU A 166 -2.89 14.90 -8.38
C GLU A 166 -4.27 14.23 -8.38
N PHE A 167 -5.37 14.98 -8.24
CA PHE A 167 -6.71 14.43 -8.33
C PHE A 167 -7.07 13.92 -9.72
N ASN A 168 -6.65 14.61 -10.77
CA ASN A 168 -6.82 14.13 -12.14
C ASN A 168 -6.02 12.82 -12.34
N ALA A 169 -4.80 12.73 -11.82
CA ALA A 169 -4.02 11.50 -11.87
C ALA A 169 -4.75 10.32 -11.21
N VAL A 170 -5.50 10.53 -10.12
CA VAL A 170 -6.35 9.47 -9.53
C VAL A 170 -7.40 8.96 -10.52
N LEU A 171 -8.04 9.87 -11.25
CA LEU A 171 -9.07 9.54 -12.25
C LEU A 171 -8.47 8.77 -13.43
N ASP A 172 -7.24 9.09 -13.81
CA ASP A 172 -6.52 8.42 -14.89
C ASP A 172 -6.00 7.03 -14.48
N THR A 173 -5.45 6.90 -13.26
CA THR A 173 -4.88 5.64 -12.75
C THR A 173 -5.96 4.61 -12.43
N TRP A 174 -7.03 4.99 -11.72
CA TRP A 174 -8.08 4.05 -11.32
C TRP A 174 -9.49 4.68 -11.22
N PRO A 175 -10.14 4.93 -12.37
CA PRO A 175 -11.40 5.68 -12.42
C PRO A 175 -12.56 5.06 -11.64
N ALA A 176 -12.59 3.72 -11.48
CA ALA A 176 -13.65 3.01 -10.76
C ALA A 176 -13.45 2.96 -9.22
N SER A 177 -12.38 3.58 -8.70
CA SER A 177 -12.02 3.51 -7.29
C SER A 177 -12.82 4.47 -6.40
N GLU A 178 -12.87 4.17 -5.10
CA GLU A 178 -13.37 5.13 -4.10
C GLU A 178 -12.52 6.41 -4.06
N TYR A 179 -11.21 6.30 -4.32
CA TYR A 179 -10.33 7.46 -4.42
C TYR A 179 -10.73 8.37 -5.59
N ALA A 180 -11.07 7.80 -6.76
CA ALA A 180 -11.54 8.55 -7.92
C ALA A 180 -12.83 9.29 -7.63
N ARG A 181 -13.82 8.65 -6.97
CA ARG A 181 -15.05 9.34 -6.55
C ARG A 181 -14.76 10.54 -5.63
N ARG A 182 -13.87 10.35 -4.65
CA ARG A 182 -13.48 11.43 -3.73
C ARG A 182 -12.71 12.54 -4.44
N ALA A 183 -11.81 12.20 -5.36
CA ALA A 183 -11.06 13.15 -6.17
C ALA A 183 -12.00 13.99 -7.04
N ALA A 184 -12.93 13.33 -7.76
CA ALA A 184 -13.95 14.00 -8.56
C ALA A 184 -14.82 14.96 -7.73
N SER A 185 -15.28 14.51 -6.55
CA SER A 185 -16.04 15.38 -5.63
C SER A 185 -15.23 16.60 -5.19
N ALA A 186 -13.94 16.44 -4.90
CA ALA A 186 -13.07 17.54 -4.49
C ALA A 186 -12.82 18.54 -5.63
N LEU A 187 -12.68 18.06 -6.87
CA LEU A 187 -12.54 18.89 -8.07
C LEU A 187 -13.82 19.70 -8.35
N GLU A 188 -14.99 19.05 -8.27
CA GLU A 188 -16.28 19.69 -8.51
C GLU A 188 -16.59 20.77 -7.47
N GLN A 189 -16.34 20.50 -6.19
CA GLN A 189 -16.50 21.50 -5.12
C GLN A 189 -15.66 22.75 -5.38
N ARG A 190 -14.44 22.59 -5.89
CA ARG A 190 -13.59 23.73 -6.23
C ARG A 190 -14.03 24.45 -7.47
N ARG A 191 -14.45 23.74 -8.51
CA ARG A 191 -15.03 24.36 -9.70
C ARG A 191 -16.18 25.27 -9.30
N ARG A 192 -17.07 24.80 -8.41
CA ARG A 192 -18.17 25.60 -7.85
C ARG A 192 -17.68 26.82 -7.07
N LYS A 193 -16.74 26.63 -6.15
CA LYS A 193 -16.14 27.73 -5.36
C LYS A 193 -15.57 28.83 -6.27
N ASN A 194 -14.85 28.44 -7.33
CA ASN A 194 -14.26 29.39 -8.29
C ASN A 194 -15.31 30.11 -9.13
N MET A 195 -16.41 29.44 -9.50
CA MET A 195 -17.54 30.08 -10.20
C MET A 195 -18.34 31.03 -9.30
N SER A 196 -18.35 30.81 -7.99
CA SER A 196 -19.02 31.67 -7.00
C SER A 196 -18.15 32.82 -6.47
N ALA A 197 -16.85 32.86 -6.79
CA ALA A 197 -15.98 33.96 -6.39
C ALA A 197 -16.27 35.18 -7.28
N PRO A 198 -16.42 36.40 -6.72
CA PRO A 198 -16.57 37.60 -7.53
C PRO A 198 -15.37 37.72 -8.48
N GLY A 199 -15.65 37.89 -9.77
CA GLY A 199 -14.62 37.98 -10.81
C GLY A 199 -13.62 39.09 -10.49
N PRO A 200 -12.36 39.00 -10.95
CA PRO A 200 -11.37 40.02 -10.68
C PRO A 200 -11.92 41.37 -11.11
N GLU A 201 -12.00 42.32 -10.17
CA GLU A 201 -12.29 43.71 -10.47
C GLU A 201 -11.29 44.14 -11.54
N LYS A 202 -11.81 44.42 -12.74
CA LYS A 202 -11.03 45.05 -13.80
C LYS A 202 -10.68 46.44 -13.30
N GLN A 203 -9.46 46.61 -12.79
CA GLN A 203 -8.84 47.92 -12.61
C GLN A 203 -8.39 48.47 -13.96
#